data_AF-A0A349QXL0-F1
#
_entry.id   AF-A0A349QXL0-F1
#
_cell.length_a   1.000
_cell.length_b   1.000
_cell.length_c   1.000
_cell.angle_alpha   90.00
_cell.angle_beta   90.00
_cell.angle_gamma   90.00
#
_symmetry.space_group_name_H-M   'P 1'
#
loop_
_entity.id
_entity.type
_entity.pdbx_description
1 polymer ?
#
loop_
_entity_poly.entity_id
_entity_poly.type
_entity_poly.pdbx_seq_one_letter_code
_entity_poly.pdbx_strand_id
1 'polypeptide(L)'
;KQSILTILDRLNPKKIVIVSSAPQIRYPDCYGIDMSRMGEFVAFEAAINLLKQRGMAHIIDEVYQKCVLSMTQDVNDIDNYVKAIYAPFTDEEISEEIARIVRPHHLKAELEVVYQTLDNLHKACPDHKGDWYFSGDYPTPGGNKVVNKAYMNWIEGKNVRAYFSS
;
A
#
# COMPACT_ATOMS: atom_id res chain seq x y z
N LYS A 1 -8.52 22.56 -5.26
CA LYS A 1 -8.56 21.28 -6.02
C LYS A 1 -9.99 20.74 -5.96
N GLN A 2 -10.72 20.65 -7.07
CA GLN A 2 -12.01 19.93 -7.09
C GLN A 2 -11.72 18.44 -7.29
N SER A 3 -12.05 17.59 -6.30
CA SER A 3 -11.94 16.14 -6.44
C SER A 3 -13.08 15.60 -7.31
N ILE A 4 -12.86 14.47 -7.99
CA ILE A 4 -13.91 13.79 -8.77
C ILE A 4 -15.16 13.51 -7.91
N LEU A 5 -14.96 13.13 -6.65
CA LEU A 5 -16.03 12.91 -5.67
C LEU A 5 -16.87 14.18 -5.44
N THR A 6 -16.22 15.34 -5.35
CA THR A 6 -16.93 16.63 -5.18
C THR A 6 -17.77 16.99 -6.41
N ILE A 7 -17.31 16.61 -7.60
CA ILE A 7 -18.06 16.84 -8.85
C ILE A 7 -19.28 15.91 -8.88
N LEU A 8 -19.10 14.62 -8.56
CA LEU A 8 -20.18 13.64 -8.53
C LEU A 8 -21.24 13.95 -7.47
N ASP A 9 -20.84 14.43 -6.29
CA ASP A 9 -21.76 14.75 -5.18
C ASP A 9 -22.75 15.87 -5.51
N ARG A 10 -22.42 16.75 -6.47
CA ARG A 10 -23.35 17.80 -6.95
C ARG A 10 -24.62 17.24 -7.59
N LEU A 11 -24.56 15.99 -8.06
CA LEU A 11 -25.73 15.28 -8.59
C LEU A 11 -26.64 14.75 -7.47
N ASN A 12 -26.27 14.95 -6.20
CA ASN A 12 -26.93 14.43 -5.01
C ASN A 12 -27.20 12.90 -5.07
N PRO A 13 -26.21 12.07 -5.44
CA PRO A 13 -26.39 10.62 -5.38
C PRO A 13 -26.53 10.17 -3.92
N LYS A 14 -27.27 9.08 -3.69
CA LYS A 14 -27.31 8.44 -2.37
C LYS A 14 -25.98 7.76 -2.02
N LYS A 15 -25.36 7.13 -3.03
CA LYS A 15 -24.12 6.36 -2.90
C LYS A 15 -23.24 6.56 -4.13
N ILE A 16 -21.94 6.65 -3.91
CA ILE A 16 -20.89 6.64 -4.94
C ILE A 16 -20.06 5.39 -4.71
N VAL A 17 -19.94 4.55 -5.73
CA VAL A 17 -19.08 3.37 -5.72
C VAL A 17 -17.95 3.59 -6.72
N ILE A 18 -16.71 3.58 -6.25
CA ILE A 18 -15.51 3.65 -7.07
C ILE A 18 -14.97 2.24 -7.23
N VAL A 19 -14.81 1.78 -8.47
CA VAL A 19 -14.27 0.46 -8.78
C VAL A 19 -12.90 0.62 -9.42
N SER A 20 -11.86 0.11 -8.75
CA SER A 20 -10.52 0.00 -9.31
C SER A 20 -10.40 -1.30 -10.09
N SER A 21 -9.98 -1.20 -11.36
CA SER A 21 -9.69 -2.36 -12.20
C SER A 21 -8.43 -3.12 -11.78
N ALA A 22 -7.62 -2.54 -10.90
CA ALA A 22 -6.42 -3.16 -10.33
C ALA A 22 -6.60 -3.45 -8.82
N PRO A 23 -5.84 -4.40 -8.25
CA PRO A 23 -5.71 -4.54 -6.81
C PRO A 23 -5.11 -3.31 -6.13
N GLN A 24 -5.14 -3.31 -4.81
CA GLN A 24 -4.56 -2.24 -4.00
C GLN A 24 -3.03 -2.20 -4.18
N ILE A 25 -2.49 -1.07 -4.62
CA ILE A 25 -1.04 -0.86 -4.67
C ILE A 25 -0.53 -0.68 -3.23
N ARG A 26 0.26 -1.64 -2.76
CA ARG A 26 0.72 -1.77 -1.37
C ARG A 26 2.22 -1.58 -1.18
N TYR A 27 3.00 -1.80 -2.23
CA TYR A 27 4.46 -1.79 -2.15
C TYR A 27 5.10 -1.00 -3.31
N PRO A 28 6.33 -0.49 -3.14
CA PRO A 28 7.02 0.25 -4.17
C PRO A 28 7.48 -0.62 -5.34
N ASP A 29 7.76 0.01 -6.49
CA ASP A 29 8.30 -0.68 -7.67
C ASP A 29 9.80 -0.39 -7.85
N CYS A 30 10.59 -1.46 -8.08
CA CYS A 30 12.04 -1.40 -8.31
C CYS A 30 12.47 -1.51 -9.77
N TYR A 31 11.54 -1.82 -10.67
CA TYR A 31 11.84 -2.41 -11.97
C TYR A 31 11.47 -1.49 -13.14
N GLY A 32 11.27 -0.20 -12.86
CA GLY A 32 11.18 0.85 -13.88
C GLY A 32 9.99 1.79 -13.74
N ILE A 33 9.10 1.57 -12.78
CA ILE A 33 7.95 2.44 -12.50
C ILE A 33 8.29 3.35 -11.31
N ASP A 34 8.03 4.66 -11.44
CA ASP A 34 8.30 5.63 -10.37
C ASP A 34 7.25 5.54 -9.25
N MET A 35 7.34 4.49 -8.44
CA MET A 35 6.53 4.24 -7.24
C MET A 35 7.48 3.87 -6.10
N SER A 36 8.21 4.84 -5.53
CA SER A 36 9.36 4.54 -4.66
C SER A 36 9.17 4.87 -3.18
N ARG A 37 8.04 5.47 -2.81
CA ARG A 37 7.80 6.02 -1.46
C ARG A 37 6.56 5.41 -0.83
N MET A 38 6.73 4.78 0.33
CA MET A 38 5.63 4.13 1.05
C MET A 38 4.47 5.07 1.37
N GLY A 39 4.78 6.30 1.80
CA GLY A 39 3.78 7.29 2.20
C GLY A 39 2.91 7.84 1.06
N GLU A 40 3.19 7.48 -0.20
CA GLU A 40 2.37 7.87 -1.35
C GLU A 40 1.27 6.83 -1.66
N PHE A 41 1.29 5.66 -1.00
CA PHE A 41 0.30 4.61 -1.19
C PHE A 41 -0.83 4.73 -0.16
N VAL A 42 -2.04 5.02 -0.62
CA VAL A 42 -3.22 5.13 0.26
C VAL A 42 -3.55 3.82 0.98
N ALA A 43 -3.24 2.66 0.38
CA ALA A 43 -3.42 1.36 1.03
C ALA A 43 -2.46 1.17 2.20
N PHE A 44 -1.23 1.66 2.09
CA PHE A 44 -0.27 1.66 3.18
C PHE A 44 -0.72 2.59 4.32
N GLU A 45 -1.15 3.81 3.99
CA GLU A 45 -1.70 4.75 4.98
C GLU A 45 -2.90 4.15 5.72
N ALA A 46 -3.80 3.50 4.99
CA ALA A 46 -4.94 2.78 5.55
C ALA A 46 -4.52 1.69 6.54
N ALA A 47 -3.59 0.81 6.16
CA ALA A 47 -3.09 -0.25 7.04
C ALA A 47 -2.44 0.32 8.31
N ILE A 48 -1.62 1.37 8.19
CA ILE A 48 -1.01 2.06 9.33
C ILE A 48 -2.09 2.66 10.26
N ASN A 49 -3.12 3.30 9.70
CA ASN A 49 -4.23 3.85 10.47
C ASN A 49 -5.01 2.77 11.21
N LEU A 50 -5.28 1.63 10.57
CA LEU A 50 -5.95 0.49 11.18
C LEU A 50 -5.12 -0.13 12.32
N LEU A 51 -3.82 -0.29 12.14
CA LEU A 51 -2.92 -0.77 13.20
C LEU A 51 -3.00 0.12 14.44
N LYS A 52 -2.94 1.45 14.25
CA LYS A 52 -3.04 2.42 15.35
C LYS A 52 -4.41 2.38 16.03
N GLN A 53 -5.49 2.34 15.26
CA GLN A 53 -6.86 2.30 15.79
C GLN A 53 -7.14 1.04 16.62
N ARG A 54 -6.54 -0.10 16.25
CA ARG A 54 -6.73 -1.37 16.95
C ARG A 54 -5.72 -1.62 18.07
N GLY A 55 -4.89 -0.65 18.41
CA GLY A 55 -3.86 -0.80 19.45
C GLY A 55 -2.72 -1.74 19.05
N MET A 56 -2.57 -2.05 17.75
CA MET A 56 -1.53 -2.91 17.17
C MET A 56 -0.31 -2.12 16.67
N ALA A 57 -0.09 -0.91 17.20
CA ALA A 57 1.01 -0.05 16.77
C ALA A 57 2.40 -0.70 16.96
N HIS A 58 2.54 -1.65 17.89
CA HIS A 58 3.77 -2.41 18.10
C HIS A 58 4.26 -3.15 16.83
N ILE A 59 3.35 -3.56 15.93
CA ILE A 59 3.71 -4.21 14.66
C ILE A 59 4.55 -3.27 13.79
N ILE A 60 4.26 -1.97 13.83
CA ILE A 60 4.98 -0.94 13.05
C ILE A 60 6.46 -0.91 13.49
N ASP A 61 6.69 -0.93 14.81
CA ASP A 61 8.03 -0.90 15.40
C ASP A 61 8.76 -2.23 15.17
N GLU A 62 8.08 -3.38 15.33
CA GLU A 62 8.66 -4.70 15.07
C GLU A 62 9.12 -4.86 13.62
N VAL A 63 8.28 -4.44 12.67
CA VAL A 63 8.64 -4.44 11.24
C VAL A 63 9.84 -3.53 11.00
N TYR A 64 9.88 -2.36 11.63
CA TYR A 64 11.02 -1.45 11.50
C TYR A 64 12.32 -2.09 12.00
N GLN A 65 12.31 -2.72 13.18
CA GLN A 65 13.49 -3.40 13.72
C GLN A 65 13.96 -4.54 12.81
N LYS A 66 13.03 -5.33 12.24
CA LYS A 66 13.36 -6.36 11.25
C LYS A 66 14.00 -5.77 9.98
N CYS A 67 13.45 -4.67 9.46
CA CYS A 67 14.02 -3.97 8.31
C CYS A 67 15.43 -3.47 8.61
N VAL A 68 15.68 -2.87 9.78
CA VAL A 68 17.01 -2.40 10.21
C VAL A 68 18.01 -3.57 10.27
N LEU A 69 17.64 -4.66 10.93
CA LEU A 69 18.50 -5.87 11.02
C LEU A 69 18.79 -6.45 9.63
N SER A 70 17.82 -6.40 8.71
CA SER A 70 18.02 -6.92 7.36
C SER A 70 19.06 -6.17 6.53
N MET A 71 19.41 -4.94 6.91
CA MET A 71 20.43 -4.17 6.20
C MET A 71 21.85 -4.72 6.40
N THR A 72 22.07 -5.57 7.40
CA THR A 72 23.37 -6.24 7.65
C THR A 72 23.42 -7.68 7.13
N GLN A 73 22.30 -8.21 6.63
CA GLN A 73 22.20 -9.57 6.08
C GLN A 73 22.69 -9.63 4.62
N ASP A 74 22.99 -10.83 4.14
CA ASP A 74 23.18 -11.06 2.71
C ASP A 74 21.87 -10.76 1.98
N VAL A 75 21.96 -10.12 0.80
CA VAL A 75 20.78 -9.71 0.03
C VAL A 75 19.86 -10.88 -0.29
N ASN A 76 20.39 -12.09 -0.44
CA ASN A 76 19.63 -13.29 -0.77
C ASN A 76 18.80 -13.82 0.41
N ASP A 77 19.11 -13.42 1.63
CA ASP A 77 18.44 -13.85 2.86
C ASP A 77 17.42 -12.82 3.38
N ILE A 78 17.18 -11.73 2.63
CA ILE A 78 16.27 -10.65 3.01
C ILE A 78 14.85 -10.95 2.51
N ASP A 79 13.93 -11.12 3.45
CA ASP A 79 12.49 -11.17 3.18
C ASP A 79 11.85 -9.77 3.16
N ASN A 80 10.68 -9.65 2.54
CA ASN A 80 9.82 -8.46 2.64
C ASN A 80 9.07 -8.46 3.98
N TYR A 81 9.61 -7.78 4.98
CA TYR A 81 9.00 -7.69 6.30
C TYR A 81 7.76 -6.79 6.33
N VAL A 82 7.61 -5.90 5.34
CA VAL A 82 6.48 -4.96 5.23
C VAL A 82 5.15 -5.69 5.01
N LYS A 83 5.17 -6.95 4.54
CA LYS A 83 3.94 -7.79 4.45
C LYS A 83 3.21 -7.89 5.80
N ALA A 84 3.94 -7.84 6.91
CA ALA A 84 3.35 -7.91 8.25
C ALA A 84 2.48 -6.68 8.61
N ILE A 85 2.64 -5.55 7.92
CA ILE A 85 1.77 -4.37 8.09
C ILE A 85 0.34 -4.67 7.62
N TYR A 86 0.19 -5.49 6.59
CA TYR A 86 -1.10 -5.82 5.98
C TYR A 86 -1.71 -7.13 6.50
N ALA A 87 -0.88 -8.05 7.01
CA ALA A 87 -1.30 -9.38 7.46
C ALA A 87 -2.50 -9.41 8.44
N PRO A 88 -2.70 -8.44 9.36
CA PRO A 88 -3.85 -8.43 10.27
C PRO A 88 -5.19 -8.03 9.63
N PHE A 89 -5.22 -7.67 8.35
CA PHE A 89 -6.39 -7.08 7.69
C PHE A 89 -6.77 -7.85 6.44
N THR A 90 -8.07 -7.89 6.19
CA THR A 90 -8.66 -8.28 4.91
C THR A 90 -8.54 -7.16 3.88
N ASP A 91 -8.65 -7.51 2.60
CA ASP A 91 -8.64 -6.54 1.51
C ASP A 91 -9.83 -5.57 1.63
N GLU A 92 -10.97 -6.05 2.13
CA GLU A 92 -12.18 -5.27 2.39
C GLU A 92 -11.96 -4.23 3.49
N GLU A 93 -11.36 -4.61 4.63
CA GLU A 93 -11.06 -3.68 5.73
C GLU A 93 -10.13 -2.54 5.27
N ILE A 94 -9.12 -2.87 4.46
CA ILE A 94 -8.24 -1.83 3.89
C ILE A 94 -9.01 -0.96 2.91
N SER A 95 -9.90 -1.54 2.08
CA SER A 95 -10.72 -0.78 1.12
C SER A 95 -11.68 0.20 1.81
N GLU A 96 -12.31 -0.22 2.92
CA GLU A 96 -13.16 0.61 3.75
C GLU A 96 -12.39 1.78 4.37
N GLU A 97 -11.20 1.51 4.90
CA GLU A 97 -10.35 2.55 5.47
C GLU A 97 -9.83 3.52 4.38
N ILE A 98 -9.49 3.02 3.19
CA ILE A 98 -9.16 3.87 2.04
C ILE A 98 -10.35 4.78 1.71
N ALA A 99 -11.57 4.23 1.64
CA ALA A 99 -12.78 5.01 1.38
C ALA A 99 -12.95 6.13 2.43
N ARG A 100 -12.65 5.84 3.70
CA ARG A 100 -12.67 6.83 4.78
C ARG A 100 -11.62 7.93 4.60
N ILE A 101 -10.39 7.57 4.24
CA ILE A 101 -9.27 8.52 4.04
C ILE A 101 -9.54 9.46 2.87
N VAL A 102 -10.04 8.95 1.74
CA VAL A 102 -10.25 9.75 0.53
C VAL A 102 -11.58 10.52 0.53
N ARG A 103 -12.48 10.24 1.49
CA ARG A 103 -13.79 10.88 1.60
C ARG A 103 -13.65 12.35 2.03
N PRO A 104 -14.07 13.31 1.20
CA PRO A 104 -14.13 14.71 1.61
C PRO A 104 -15.15 14.90 2.75
N HIS A 105 -14.84 15.76 3.73
CA HIS A 105 -15.74 16.02 4.87
C HIS A 105 -17.14 16.51 4.48
N HIS A 106 -17.26 17.20 3.35
CA HIS A 106 -18.55 17.72 2.86
C HIS A 106 -19.33 16.72 2.00
N LEU A 107 -18.80 15.51 1.75
CA LEU A 107 -19.44 14.52 0.91
C LEU A 107 -20.71 13.96 1.57
N LYS A 108 -21.86 14.24 0.97
CA LYS A 108 -23.16 13.77 1.45
C LYS A 108 -23.41 12.31 1.11
N ALA A 109 -23.04 11.91 -0.10
CA ALA A 109 -23.20 10.53 -0.54
C ALA A 109 -22.38 9.56 0.34
N GLU A 110 -22.90 8.35 0.51
CA GLU A 110 -22.08 7.22 0.96
C GLU A 110 -20.97 6.95 -0.06
N LEU A 111 -19.76 6.62 0.41
CA LEU A 111 -18.63 6.30 -0.45
C LEU A 111 -18.17 4.88 -0.19
N GLU A 112 -18.06 4.10 -1.26
CA GLU A 112 -17.48 2.76 -1.26
C GLU A 112 -16.38 2.71 -2.32
N VAL A 113 -15.27 2.07 -1.99
CA VAL A 113 -14.17 1.81 -2.92
C VAL A 113 -13.98 0.31 -3.00
N VAL A 114 -14.07 -0.25 -4.20
CA VAL A 114 -13.92 -1.69 -4.47
C VAL A 114 -12.69 -1.88 -5.34
N TYR A 115 -11.84 -2.82 -4.98
CA TYR A 115 -10.66 -3.20 -5.74
C TYR A 115 -10.84 -4.57 -6.38
N GLN A 116 -10.25 -4.76 -7.56
CA GLN A 116 -10.09 -6.09 -8.14
C GLN A 116 -9.20 -6.95 -7.21
N THR A 117 -9.52 -8.23 -7.03
CA THR A 117 -8.67 -9.11 -6.22
C THR A 117 -7.41 -9.52 -6.98
N LEU A 118 -6.33 -9.81 -6.25
CA LEU A 118 -5.09 -10.31 -6.84
C LEU A 118 -5.33 -11.63 -7.61
N ASP A 119 -6.12 -12.54 -7.05
CA ASP A 119 -6.49 -13.79 -7.71
C ASP A 119 -7.22 -13.58 -9.03
N ASN A 120 -8.12 -12.60 -9.10
CA ASN A 120 -8.84 -12.28 -10.34
C ASN A 120 -7.94 -11.59 -11.35
N LEU A 121 -6.97 -10.78 -10.92
CA LEU A 121 -5.94 -10.24 -11.80
C LEU A 121 -5.16 -11.38 -12.47
N HIS A 122 -4.73 -12.38 -11.70
CA HIS A 122 -4.00 -13.54 -12.24
C HIS A 122 -4.83 -14.39 -13.20
N LYS A 123 -6.15 -14.51 -12.99
CA LYS A 123 -7.07 -15.17 -13.92
C LYS A 123 -7.27 -14.37 -15.21
N ALA A 124 -7.39 -13.05 -15.10
CA ALA A 124 -7.64 -12.17 -16.24
C ALA A 124 -6.39 -11.97 -17.11
N CYS A 125 -5.20 -11.96 -16.50
CA CYS A 125 -3.92 -11.66 -17.14
C CYS A 125 -2.88 -12.76 -16.86
N PRO A 126 -3.12 -14.02 -17.28
CA PRO A 126 -2.29 -15.17 -16.87
C PRO A 126 -0.83 -15.08 -17.31
N ASP A 127 -0.54 -14.39 -18.42
CA ASP A 127 0.81 -14.25 -18.97
C ASP A 127 1.59 -13.06 -18.38
N HIS A 128 0.94 -12.22 -17.57
CA HIS A 128 1.54 -11.05 -16.95
C HIS A 128 1.82 -11.31 -15.47
N LYS A 129 3.05 -11.73 -15.15
CA LYS A 129 3.45 -12.18 -13.80
C LYS A 129 3.93 -11.07 -12.87
N GLY A 130 3.96 -9.81 -13.31
CA GLY A 130 4.44 -8.71 -12.49
C GLY A 130 3.38 -8.22 -11.51
N ASP A 131 3.41 -8.71 -10.27
CA ASP A 131 2.41 -8.40 -9.25
C ASP A 131 3.00 -7.92 -7.91
N TRP A 132 4.33 -7.78 -7.79
CA TRP A 132 5.04 -7.50 -6.53
C TRP A 132 4.57 -6.25 -5.79
N TYR A 133 4.11 -5.21 -6.49
CA TYR A 133 3.57 -3.99 -5.87
C TYR A 133 2.15 -4.18 -5.29
N PHE A 134 1.50 -5.32 -5.59
CA PHE A 134 0.25 -5.78 -4.97
C PHE A 134 0.50 -6.88 -3.92
N SER A 135 1.25 -7.92 -4.30
CA SER A 135 1.48 -9.14 -3.49
C SER A 135 2.54 -8.94 -2.41
N GLY A 136 3.54 -8.10 -2.70
CA GLY A 136 4.75 -7.97 -1.91
C GLY A 136 5.79 -9.04 -2.21
N ASP A 137 5.55 -9.90 -3.21
CA ASP A 137 6.44 -10.99 -3.59
C ASP A 137 7.37 -10.54 -4.72
N TYR A 138 8.51 -9.97 -4.34
CA TYR A 138 9.48 -9.47 -5.31
C TYR A 138 10.21 -10.62 -6.02
N PRO A 139 10.38 -10.55 -7.35
CA PRO A 139 11.04 -11.60 -8.12
C PRO A 139 12.56 -11.68 -7.86
N THR A 140 13.16 -10.66 -7.24
CA THR A 140 14.58 -10.64 -6.90
C THR A 140 14.80 -10.26 -5.44
N PRO A 141 15.84 -10.81 -4.77
CA PRO A 141 16.16 -10.45 -3.39
C PRO A 141 16.48 -8.96 -3.20
N GLY A 142 17.01 -8.32 -4.26
CA GLY A 142 17.19 -6.87 -4.30
C GLY A 142 15.88 -6.09 -4.13
N GLY A 143 14.75 -6.60 -4.60
CA GLY A 143 13.45 -5.98 -4.42
C GLY A 143 12.99 -5.97 -2.95
N ASN A 144 13.17 -7.09 -2.24
CA ASN A 144 12.91 -7.18 -0.80
C ASN A 144 13.74 -6.16 0.00
N LYS A 145 15.03 -6.04 -0.33
CA LYS A 145 15.89 -5.03 0.29
C LYS A 145 15.35 -3.61 0.09
N VAL A 146 14.83 -3.31 -1.09
CA VAL A 146 14.32 -1.97 -1.35
C VAL A 146 13.02 -1.69 -0.60
N VAL A 147 12.03 -2.58 -0.61
CA VAL A 147 10.78 -2.33 0.14
C VAL A 147 11.05 -2.13 1.63
N ASN A 148 11.96 -2.90 2.21
CA ASN A 148 12.40 -2.72 3.60
C ASN A 148 13.05 -1.33 3.81
N LYS A 149 13.94 -0.91 2.91
CA LYS A 149 14.56 0.43 2.95
C LYS A 149 13.54 1.55 2.75
N ALA A 150 12.56 1.37 1.87
CA ALA A 150 11.48 2.34 1.63
C ALA A 150 10.62 2.54 2.89
N TYR A 151 10.35 1.44 3.61
CA TYR A 151 9.67 1.48 4.89
C TYR A 151 10.49 2.17 5.98
N MET A 152 11.79 1.87 6.08
CA MET A 152 12.70 2.58 6.99
C MET A 152 12.72 4.08 6.71
N ASN A 153 12.86 4.49 5.44
CA ASN A 153 12.82 5.89 5.06
C ASN A 153 11.53 6.58 5.50
N TRP A 154 10.38 5.90 5.38
CA TRP A 154 9.09 6.43 5.83
C TRP A 154 9.04 6.63 7.35
N ILE A 155 9.48 5.64 8.14
CA ILE A 155 9.56 5.75 9.62
C ILE A 155 10.47 6.91 10.02
N GLU A 156 11.62 7.04 9.37
CA GLU A 156 12.64 8.06 9.69
C GLU A 156 12.30 9.45 9.13
N GLY A 157 11.17 9.60 8.44
CA GLY A 157 10.76 10.88 7.83
C GLY A 157 11.65 11.34 6.66
N LYS A 158 12.42 10.44 6.06
CA LYS A 158 13.31 10.74 4.93
C LYS A 158 12.53 10.77 3.63
N ASN A 159 12.51 11.92 2.96
CA ASN A 159 11.86 12.09 1.66
C ASN A 159 12.73 11.64 0.47
N VAL A 160 13.49 10.56 0.64
CA VAL A 160 14.44 10.04 -0.35
C VAL A 160 13.89 8.80 -1.05
N ARG A 161 14.26 8.61 -2.32
CA ARG A 161 13.90 7.42 -3.09
C ARG A 161 14.67 6.20 -2.57
N ALA A 162 14.01 5.05 -2.44
CA ALA A 162 14.63 3.88 -1.83
C ALA A 162 15.78 3.26 -2.68
N TYR A 163 15.68 3.37 -4.02
CA TYR A 163 16.69 2.85 -4.97
C TYR A 163 17.91 3.76 -5.16
N PHE A 164 17.84 5.03 -4.77
CA PHE A 164 18.95 5.97 -4.87
C PHE A 164 19.61 6.08 -3.49
N SER A 165 20.74 5.41 -3.29
CA SER A 165 21.69 5.74 -2.23
C SER A 165 22.87 6.46 -2.87
N SER A 166 23.04 7.74 -2.53
CA SER A 166 24.36 8.38 -2.51
C SER A 166 25.02 8.08 -1.18
#